data_AF-A0A967V0P6-F1
#
_entry.id   AF-A0A967V0P6-F1
#
_cell.length_a   1.000
_cell.length_b   1.000
_cell.length_c   1.000
_cell.angle_alpha   90.00
_cell.angle_beta   90.00
_cell.angle_gamma   90.00
#
_symmetry.space_group_name_H-M   'P 1'
#
loop_
_entity.id
_entity.type
_entity.pdbx_description
1 polymer ?
#
loop_
_entity_poly.entity_id
_entity_poly.type
_entity_poly.pdbx_seq_one_letter_code
_entity_poly.pdbx_strand_id
1 'polypeptide(L)' 'PAVGAYAAALLDIPLPWTKMRQVYALLGLVKKWGPERVNTACARALEVDAINVALIGRMLERGTENQPTPAA' A
#
# COMPACT_ATOMS: atom_id res chain seq x y z
N PRO A 1 -1.91 9.13 -8.86
CA PRO A 1 -2.15 8.78 -7.43
C PRO A 1 -1.33 7.54 -7.06
N ALA A 2 -0.69 7.49 -5.89
CA ALA A 2 0.25 6.43 -5.49
C ALA A 2 -0.45 5.08 -5.26
N VAL A 3 -1.72 5.09 -4.82
CA VAL A 3 -2.53 3.87 -4.68
C VAL A 3 -2.65 3.10 -6.00
N GLY A 4 -2.81 3.81 -7.12
CA GLY A 4 -2.88 3.20 -8.45
C GLY A 4 -1.55 2.59 -8.90
N ALA A 5 -0.43 3.29 -8.64
CA ALA A 5 0.90 2.77 -8.92
C ALA A 5 1.23 1.54 -8.07
N TYR A 6 0.84 1.54 -6.80
CA TYR A 6 1.00 0.40 -5.91
C TYR A 6 0.15 -0.80 -6.34
N ALA A 7 -1.08 -0.57 -6.79
CA ALA A 7 -1.92 -1.63 -7.35
C ALA A 7 -1.35 -2.20 -8.66
N ALA A 8 -0.77 -1.36 -9.52
CA ALA A 8 -0.09 -1.81 -10.72
C ALA A 8 1.14 -2.67 -10.40
N ALA A 9 1.99 -2.21 -9.48
CA ALA A 9 3.16 -2.96 -9.02
C ALA A 9 2.78 -4.29 -8.34
N LEU A 10 1.68 -4.29 -7.58
CA LEU A 10 1.12 -5.50 -6.98
C LEU A 10 0.67 -6.55 -8.01
N LEU A 11 0.21 -6.09 -9.17
CA LEU A 11 -0.25 -6.95 -10.27
C LEU A 11 0.86 -7.26 -11.29
N ASP A 12 2.06 -6.70 -11.13
CA ASP A 12 3.22 -6.95 -11.99
C ASP A 12 3.88 -8.31 -11.67
N ILE A 13 3.07 -9.37 -11.84
CA ILE A 13 3.48 -10.76 -11.66
C ILE A 13 2.93 -11.60 -12.81
N PRO A 14 3.52 -12.78 -13.12
CA PRO A 14 3.07 -13.61 -14.24
C PRO A 14 1.59 -14.02 -14.21
N LEU A 15 0.99 -14.12 -13.01
CA LEU A 15 -0.41 -14.49 -12.81
C LEU A 15 -1.13 -13.42 -11.96
N PRO A 16 -1.51 -12.26 -12.53
CA PRO A 16 -2.00 -11.10 -11.78
C PRO A 16 -3.29 -11.39 -11.00
N TRP A 17 -4.17 -12.25 -11.53
CA TRP A 17 -5.44 -12.60 -10.88
C TRP A 17 -5.24 -13.23 -9.49
N THR A 18 -4.09 -13.84 -9.21
CA THR A 18 -3.78 -14.43 -7.91
C THR A 18 -3.65 -13.38 -6.80
N LYS A 19 -3.36 -12.13 -7.16
CA LYS A 19 -3.24 -10.99 -6.24
C LYS A 19 -4.50 -10.14 -6.15
N MET A 20 -5.58 -10.50 -6.86
CA MET A 20 -6.83 -9.74 -6.84
C MET A 20 -7.42 -9.58 -5.44
N ARG A 21 -7.30 -10.61 -4.58
CA ARG A 21 -7.72 -10.50 -3.16
C ARG A 21 -6.97 -9.39 -2.43
N GLN A 22 -5.69 -9.19 -2.75
CA GLN A 22 -4.88 -8.14 -2.15
C GLN A 22 -5.29 -6.74 -2.69
N VAL A 23 -5.66 -6.64 -3.97
CA VAL A 23 -6.24 -5.41 -4.53
C VAL A 23 -7.56 -5.05 -3.84
N TYR A 24 -8.46 -6.01 -3.64
CA TYR A 24 -9.70 -5.76 -2.89
C TYR A 24 -9.45 -5.40 -1.42
N ALA A 25 -8.46 -6.03 -0.78
CA ALA A 25 -8.06 -5.67 0.57
C ALA A 25 -7.53 -4.22 0.63
N LEU A 26 -6.77 -3.78 -0.37
CA LEU A 26 -6.30 -2.40 -0.48
C LEU A 26 -7.48 -1.41 -0.61
N LEU A 27 -8.47 -1.72 -1.44
CA LEU A 27 -9.70 -0.93 -1.54
C LEU A 27 -10.47 -0.89 -0.20
N GLY A 28 -10.49 -2.00 0.54
CA GLY A 28 -11.03 -2.06 1.89
C GLY A 28 -10.31 -1.14 2.88
N LEU A 29 -8.98 -1.05 2.80
CA LEU A 29 -8.18 -0.12 3.60
C LEU A 29 -8.50 1.34 3.27
N VAL A 30 -8.66 1.67 1.98
CA VAL A 30 -9.08 3.02 1.54
C VAL A 30 -10.44 3.37 2.14
N LYS A 31 -11.40 2.44 2.13
CA LYS A 31 -12.73 2.64 2.71
C LYS A 31 -12.68 2.85 4.23
N LYS A 32 -11.77 2.17 4.94
CA LYS A 32 -11.64 2.24 6.41
C LYS A 32 -10.89 3.48 6.89
N TRP A 33 -9.78 3.84 6.26
CA TRP A 33 -8.84 4.86 6.74
C TRP A 33 -8.88 6.17 5.94
N GLY A 34 -9.54 6.18 4.79
CA GLY A 34 -9.62 7.33 3.89
C GLY A 34 -8.51 7.34 2.83
N PRO A 35 -8.78 7.98 1.67
CA PRO A 35 -7.89 7.91 0.50
C PRO A 35 -6.55 8.61 0.70
N GLU A 36 -6.52 9.78 1.34
CA GLU A 36 -5.28 10.54 1.63
C GLU A 36 -4.26 9.71 2.39
N ARG A 37 -4.70 9.12 3.52
CA ARG A 37 -3.85 8.37 4.43
C ARG A 37 -3.28 7.10 3.77
N VAL A 38 -4.11 6.38 3.01
CA VAL A 38 -3.67 5.21 2.25
C VAL A 38 -2.75 5.61 1.09
N ASN A 39 -2.97 6.75 0.46
CA ASN A 39 -2.12 7.24 -0.61
C ASN A 39 -0.70 7.55 -0.13
N THR A 40 -0.54 8.23 1.01
CA THR A 40 0.76 8.47 1.65
C THR A 40 1.45 7.16 2.03
N ALA A 41 0.69 6.21 2.59
CA ALA A 41 1.20 4.89 2.91
C ALA A 41 1.71 4.13 1.66
N CYS A 42 0.95 4.14 0.58
CA CYS A 42 1.35 3.50 -0.68
C CYS A 42 2.58 4.17 -1.30
N ALA A 43 2.67 5.51 -1.25
CA ALA A 43 3.82 6.25 -1.77
C ALA A 43 5.12 5.82 -1.08
N ARG A 44 5.10 5.73 0.26
CA ARG A 44 6.28 5.29 1.02
C ARG A 44 6.63 3.83 0.81
N ALA A 45 5.64 2.97 0.71
CA ALA A 45 5.90 1.57 0.41
C ALA A 45 6.56 1.43 -0.97
N LEU A 46 6.20 2.26 -1.94
CA LEU A 46 6.87 2.28 -3.25
C LEU A 46 8.31 2.80 -3.17
N GLU A 47 8.63 3.77 -2.32
CA GLU A 47 10.01 4.29 -2.14
C GLU A 47 11.00 3.20 -1.71
N VAL A 48 10.53 2.19 -0.96
CA VAL A 48 11.35 1.07 -0.47
C VAL A 48 10.99 -0.27 -1.15
N ASP A 49 10.24 -0.22 -2.26
CA ASP A 49 9.78 -1.38 -3.03
C ASP A 49 9.05 -2.48 -2.20
N ALA A 50 8.32 -2.05 -1.17
CA ALA A 50 7.62 -2.94 -0.25
C ALA A 50 6.20 -3.26 -0.73
N ILE A 51 6.07 -4.25 -1.62
CA ILE A 51 4.77 -4.70 -2.15
C ILE A 51 4.11 -5.74 -1.23
N ASN A 52 3.54 -5.28 -0.12
CA ASN A 52 2.76 -6.09 0.81
C ASN A 52 1.58 -5.33 1.42
N VAL A 53 0.35 -5.68 1.02
CA VAL A 53 -0.88 -5.02 1.52
C VAL A 53 -1.07 -5.20 3.04
N ALA A 54 -0.63 -6.30 3.63
CA ALA A 54 -0.70 -6.49 5.08
C ALA A 54 0.26 -5.55 5.82
N LEU A 55 1.40 -5.21 5.21
CA LEU A 55 2.32 -4.20 5.75
C LEU A 55 1.65 -2.82 5.75
N ILE A 56 0.97 -2.44 4.66
CA ILE A 56 0.19 -1.19 4.60
C ILE A 56 -0.86 -1.14 5.72
N GLY A 57 -1.59 -2.24 5.92
CA GLY A 57 -2.56 -2.34 7.02
C GLY A 57 -1.92 -2.06 8.39
N ARG A 58 -0.78 -2.70 8.70
CA ARG A 58 -0.04 -2.47 9.95
C ARG A 58 0.53 -1.06 10.05
N MET A 59 0.99 -0.48 8.94
CA MET A 59 1.55 0.86 8.90
C MET A 59 0.48 1.91 9.26
N LEU A 60 -0.73 1.74 8.71
CA LEU A 60 -1.91 2.56 9.01
C LEU A 60 -2.41 2.38 10.44
N GLU A 61 -2.45 1.13 10.94
CA GLU A 61 -2.83 0.86 12.33
C GLU A 61 -1.89 1.53 13.33
N ARG A 62 -0.58 1.56 13.03
CA ARG A 62 0.43 2.20 13.88
C ARG A 62 0.54 3.71 13.69
N GLY A 63 -0.10 4.29 12.67
CA GLY A 63 0.06 5.73 12.35
C GLY A 63 1.44 6.11 11.85
N THR A 64 2.14 5.16 11.23
CA THR A 64 3.55 5.33 10.83
C THR A 64 3.70 5.84 9.40
N GLU A 65 2.60 6.07 8.67
CA GLU A 65 2.61 6.58 7.30
C GLU A 65 3.19 7.99 7.16
N ASN A 66 3.33 8.76 8.25
CA ASN A 66 3.98 10.08 8.25
C ASN A 66 5.37 10.10 8.91
N GLN A 67 5.85 9.00 9.50
CA GLN A 67 7.14 9.00 10.21
C GLN A 67 8.35 8.97 9.25
N PRO A 68 9.28 9.92 9.28
CA PRO A 68 10.39 9.94 8.31
C PRO A 68 11.10 8.58 8.26
N THR A 69 11.30 8.05 7.06
CA THR A 69 12.11 6.85 6.84
C THR A 69 13.47 7.10 7.49
N PRO A 70 13.91 6.28 8.46
CA PRO A 70 15.17 6.53 9.13
C PRO A 70 16.29 6.44 8.09
N ALA A 71 16.96 7.57 7.87
CA ALA A 71 18.15 7.63 7.05
C ALA A 71 19.22 6.74 7.70
N ALA A 72 19.55 5.65 7.04
CA ALA A 72 20.65 4.76 7.41
C ALA A 72 21.97 5.30 6.84
#